data_AF-A0A9D6I4N3-F1
#
_entry.id   AF-A0A9D6I4N3-F1
#
_cell.length_a   1.000
_cell.length_b   1.000
_cell.length_c   1.000
_cell.angle_alpha   90.00
_cell.angle_beta   90.00
_cell.angle_gamma   90.00
#
_symmetry.space_group_name_H-M   'P 1'
#
loop_
_entity.id
_entity.type
_entity.pdbx_description
1 polymer ?
#
loop_
_entity_poly.entity_id
_entity_poly.type
_entity_poly.pdbx_seq_one_letter_code
_entity_poly.pdbx_strand_id
1 'polypeptide(L)'
;MPHLLHLLKAPPSGQVLEILSRQAQDPDCRLSVVLMQEAAGTTLPLQAEIYRLDDGATASPYPAISHARLLELIFAADSVVAW
;
A
#
# COMPACT_ATOMS: atom_id res chain seq x y z
N MET A 1 0.77 -3.44 -18.16
CA MET A 1 1.10 -3.97 -16.83
C MET A 1 0.03 -3.45 -15.90
N PRO A 2 -0.98 -4.25 -15.49
CA PRO A 2 -2.01 -3.83 -14.55
C PRO A 2 -1.39 -3.21 -13.30
N HIS A 3 -2.00 -2.12 -12.82
CA HIS A 3 -1.62 -1.43 -11.61
C HIS A 3 -2.60 -1.75 -10.48
N LEU A 4 -2.12 -2.51 -9.49
CA LEU A 4 -2.86 -2.87 -8.29
C LEU A 4 -2.51 -1.91 -7.16
N LEU A 5 -3.53 -1.35 -6.53
CA LEU A 5 -3.40 -0.53 -5.33
C LEU A 5 -4.06 -1.23 -4.15
N HIS A 6 -3.28 -1.48 -3.10
CA HIS A 6 -3.80 -2.00 -1.83
C HIS A 6 -3.85 -0.91 -0.77
N LEU A 7 -4.99 -0.79 -0.10
CA LEU A 7 -5.21 0.12 1.02
C LEU A 7 -5.26 -0.72 2.30
N LEU A 8 -4.33 -0.49 3.23
CA LEU A 8 -4.28 -1.17 4.52
C LEU A 8 -4.67 -0.20 5.64
N LYS A 9 -5.79 -0.45 6.32
CA LYS A 9 -6.20 0.35 7.50
C LYS A 9 -5.67 -0.22 8.82
N ALA A 10 -5.42 -1.53 8.87
CA ALA A 10 -4.87 -2.24 10.02
C ALA A 10 -3.60 -3.01 9.61
N PRO A 11 -2.73 -3.41 10.56
CA PRO A 11 -1.60 -4.29 10.28
C PRO A 11 -2.07 -5.55 9.53
N PRO A 12 -1.43 -5.91 8.39
CA PRO A 12 -1.89 -7.00 7.56
C PRO A 12 -1.72 -8.33 8.29
N SER A 13 -2.69 -9.23 8.10
CA SER A 13 -2.55 -10.62 8.54
C SER A 13 -1.49 -11.36 7.70
N GLY A 14 -1.05 -12.53 8.16
CA GLY A 14 -0.10 -13.36 7.40
C GLY A 14 -0.61 -13.69 5.99
N GLN A 15 -1.90 -13.96 5.83
CA GLN A 15 -2.52 -14.23 4.53
C GLN A 15 -2.48 -13.01 3.60
N VAL A 16 -2.72 -11.81 4.12
CA VAL A 16 -2.63 -10.57 3.33
C VAL A 16 -1.18 -10.32 2.89
N LEU A 17 -0.21 -10.53 3.78
CA LEU A 17 1.21 -10.43 3.45
C LEU A 17 1.63 -11.42 2.36
N GLU A 18 1.13 -12.66 2.39
CA GLU A 18 1.40 -13.65 1.34
C GLU A 18 0.86 -13.20 -0.02
N ILE A 19 -0.35 -12.66 -0.06
CA ILE A 19 -0.97 -12.14 -1.28
C ILE A 19 -0.15 -10.98 -1.85
N LEU A 20 0.17 -9.99 -1.01
CA LEU A 20 0.97 -8.83 -1.41
C LEU A 20 2.37 -9.25 -1.89
N SER A 21 2.99 -10.23 -1.23
CA SER A 21 4.32 -10.72 -1.60
C SER A 21 4.31 -11.42 -2.96
N ARG A 22 3.28 -12.22 -3.26
CA ARG A 22 3.13 -12.85 -4.58
C ARG A 22 2.93 -11.80 -5.67
N GLN A 23 2.10 -10.79 -5.42
CA GLN A 23 1.87 -9.69 -6.39
C GLN A 23 3.11 -8.81 -6.58
N ALA A 24 3.91 -8.59 -5.53
CA ALA A 24 5.16 -7.83 -5.62
C ALA A 24 6.24 -8.54 -6.46
N GLN A 25 6.18 -9.87 -6.55
CA GLN A 25 7.10 -10.69 -7.34
C GLN A 25 6.63 -10.91 -8.77
N ASP A 26 5.39 -10.54 -9.11
CA ASP A 26 4.82 -10.72 -10.44
C ASP A 26 5.36 -9.63 -11.39
N PRO A 27 6.19 -9.98 -12.39
CA PRO A 27 6.78 -9.01 -13.31
C PRO A 27 5.74 -8.34 -14.22
N ASP A 28 4.57 -8.97 -14.38
CA ASP A 28 3.49 -8.46 -15.23
C ASP A 28 2.55 -7.51 -14.47
N CYS A 29 2.81 -7.26 -13.19
CA CYS A 29 1.95 -6.44 -12.33
C CYS A 29 2.73 -5.33 -11.60
N ARG A 30 2.19 -4.11 -11.61
CA ARG A 30 2.69 -3.01 -10.78
C ARG A 30 1.91 -3.00 -9.47
N LEU A 31 2.60 -3.09 -8.34
CA LEU A 31 1.98 -3.08 -7.01
C LEU A 31 2.31 -1.77 -6.27
N SER A 32 1.25 -1.08 -5.85
CA SER A 32 1.30 0.02 -4.88
C SER A 32 0.56 -0.37 -3.60
N VAL A 33 1.09 0.04 -2.45
CA VAL A 33 0.45 -0.16 -1.13
C VAL A 33 0.40 1.17 -0.39
N VAL A 34 -0.77 1.53 0.13
CA VAL A 34 -0.94 2.69 1.01
C VAL A 34 -1.34 2.20 2.40
N LEU A 35 -0.49 2.52 3.38
CA LEU A 35 -0.73 2.32 4.79
C LEU A 35 -1.52 3.49 5.36
N MET A 36 -2.59 3.21 6.09
CA MET A 36 -3.48 4.19 6.69
C MET A 36 -3.75 3.82 8.15
N GLN A 37 -4.11 4.80 8.99
CA GLN A 37 -4.63 4.54 10.34
C GLN A 37 -3.70 3.63 11.15
N GLU A 38 -4.20 2.52 11.69
CA GLU A 38 -3.45 1.58 12.52
C GLU A 38 -2.32 0.87 11.76
N ALA A 39 -2.40 0.81 10.41
CA ALA A 39 -1.34 0.25 9.58
C ALA A 39 -0.16 1.21 9.36
N ALA A 40 -0.29 2.51 9.65
CA ALA A 40 0.68 3.53 9.24
C ALA A 40 2.11 3.27 9.76
N GLY A 41 2.25 2.68 10.95
CA GLY A 41 3.54 2.31 11.56
C GLY A 41 4.06 0.92 11.18
N THR A 42 3.34 0.17 10.35
CA THR A 42 3.72 -1.19 9.97
C THR A 42 4.85 -1.18 8.95
N THR A 43 5.81 -2.08 9.10
CA THR A 43 6.82 -2.37 8.08
C THR A 43 6.42 -3.60 7.27
N LEU A 44 6.50 -3.49 5.94
CA LEU A 44 6.20 -4.58 5.02
C LEU A 44 7.51 -5.10 4.40
N PRO A 45 7.82 -6.40 4.52
CA PRO A 45 9.04 -7.00 3.99
C PRO A 45 8.90 -7.34 2.50
N LEU A 46 8.50 -6.38 1.66
CA LEU A 46 8.26 -6.58 0.22
C LEU A 46 8.80 -5.43 -0.62
N GLN A 47 9.22 -5.73 -1.85
CA GLN A 47 9.70 -4.75 -2.82
C GLN A 47 8.50 -4.25 -3.65
N ALA A 48 7.87 -3.16 -3.21
CA ALA A 48 6.79 -2.50 -3.94
C ALA A 48 6.82 -0.99 -3.67
N GLU A 49 5.97 -0.24 -4.37
CA GLU A 49 5.75 1.18 -4.07
C GLU A 49 4.87 1.30 -2.83
N ILE A 50 5.48 1.56 -1.68
CA ILE A 50 4.77 1.66 -0.41
C ILE A 50 4.75 3.11 0.07
N TYR A 51 3.55 3.58 0.41
CA TYR A 51 3.29 4.92 0.92
C TYR A 51 2.55 4.81 2.26
N ARG A 52 2.60 5.87 3.06
CA ARG A 52 1.70 6.07 4.20
C ARG A 52 0.84 7.30 3.96
N LEU A 53 -0.42 7.26 4.38
CA LEU A 53 -1.25 8.45 4.40
C LEU A 53 -0.78 9.38 5.51
N ASP A 54 -0.69 10.67 5.20
CA ASP A 54 -0.33 11.70 6.17
C ASP A 54 -1.55 12.05 7.03
N ASP A 55 -1.72 11.30 8.12
CA ASP A 55 -2.79 11.44 9.11
C ASP A 55 -2.28 11.83 10.51
N GLY A 56 -1.01 12.23 10.61
CA GLY A 56 -0.36 12.63 11.87
C GLY A 56 0.45 11.53 12.56
N ALA A 57 0.56 10.33 11.98
CA ALA A 57 1.45 9.28 12.48
C ALA A 57 2.93 9.61 12.21
N THR A 58 3.78 9.50 13.25
CA THR A 58 5.14 10.08 13.26
C THR A 58 6.29 9.08 13.03
N ALA A 59 6.04 7.77 13.03
CA ALA A 59 7.11 6.78 12.87
C ALA A 59 6.75 5.73 11.81
N SER A 60 7.23 5.95 10.58
CA SER A 60 7.12 4.99 9.49
C SER A 60 8.29 5.20 8.52
N PRO A 61 8.90 4.13 8.00
CA PRO A 61 9.98 4.24 7.02
C PRO A 61 9.48 4.66 5.63
N TYR A 62 8.16 4.70 5.42
CA TYR A 62 7.57 4.97 4.12
C TYR A 62 7.20 6.46 3.93
N PRO A 63 7.29 6.97 2.69
CA PRO A 63 6.94 8.35 2.38
C PRO A 63 5.48 8.66 2.69
N ALA A 64 5.25 9.81 3.33
CA ALA A 64 3.92 10.35 3.59
C ALA A 64 3.29 10.91 2.32
N ILE A 65 2.00 10.64 2.11
CA ILE A 65 1.22 11.20 1.01
C ILE A 65 -0.02 11.92 1.52
N SER A 66 -0.45 12.96 0.83
CA SER A 66 -1.70 13.65 1.13
C SER A 66 -2.92 12.84 0.62
N HIS A 67 -4.11 13.21 1.08
CA HIS A 67 -5.37 12.68 0.55
C HIS A 67 -5.53 12.95 -0.96
N ALA A 68 -5.07 14.11 -1.45
CA ALA A 68 -5.08 14.40 -2.88
C ALA A 68 -4.21 13.40 -3.66
N ARG A 69 -3.00 13.11 -3.17
CA ARG A 69 -2.12 12.12 -3.79
C ARG A 69 -2.69 10.69 -3.70
N LEU A 70 -3.38 10.34 -2.61
CA LEU A 70 -4.10 9.08 -2.51
C LEU A 70 -5.17 8.96 -3.60
N LEU A 71 -5.96 10.01 -3.83
CA LEU A 71 -6.98 10.01 -4.89
C LEU A 71 -6.34 9.84 -6.27
N GLU A 72 -5.20 10.50 -6.53
CA GLU A 72 -4.44 10.29 -7.78
C GLU A 72 -4.00 8.83 -7.95
N LEU A 73 -3.50 8.19 -6.89
CA LEU A 73 -3.12 6.76 -6.93
C LEU A 73 -4.32 5.86 -7.20
N ILE A 74 -5.46 6.13 -6.56
CA ILE A 74 -6.72 5.39 -6.76
C ILE A 74 -7.17 5.51 -8.22
N PHE A 75 -7.16 6.71 -8.80
CA PHE A 75 -7.57 6.91 -10.19
C PHE A 75 -6.56 6.37 -11.21
N ALA A 76 -5.28 6.24 -10.83
CA ALA A 76 -4.24 5.65 -11.68
C ALA A 76 -4.17 4.12 -11.58
N ALA A 77 -4.92 3.48 -10.67
CA ALA A 77 -4.93 2.04 -10.49
C ALA A 77 -6.00 1.38 -11.36
N ASP A 78 -5.66 0.24 -11.96
CA ASP A 78 -6.62 -0.61 -12.67
C ASP A 78 -7.51 -1.37 -11.68
N SER A 79 -7.03 -1.60 -10.46
CA SER A 79 -7.81 -2.23 -9.38
C SER A 79 -7.36 -1.74 -8.02
N VAL A 80 -8.35 -1.52 -7.15
CA VAL A 80 -8.15 -1.08 -5.76
C VAL A 80 -8.72 -2.12 -4.82
N VAL A 81 -7.91 -2.58 -3.87
CA VAL A 81 -8.30 -3.55 -2.85
C VAL A 81 -8.10 -2.93 -1.48
N ALA A 82 -9.17 -2.90 -0.67
CA ALA A 82 -9.13 -2.41 0.69
C ALA A 82 -9.21 -3.58 1.69
N TRP A 83 -8.35 -3.53 2.71
CA TRP A 83 -8.27 -4.49 3.80
C TRP A 83 -8.57 -3.83 5.14
#